data_AF-A0A1Q3TCT3-F1
#
_entry.id   AF-A0A1Q3TCT3-F1
#
_cell.length_a   1.000
_cell.length_b   1.000
_cell.length_c   1.000
_cell.angle_alpha   90.00
_cell.angle_beta   90.00
_cell.angle_gamma   90.00
#
_symmetry.space_group_name_H-M   'P 1'
#
loop_
_entity.id
_entity.type
_entity.pdbx_description
1 polymer ?
#
loop_
_entity_poly.entity_id
_entity_poly.type
_entity_poly.pdbx_seq_one_letter_code
_entity_poly.pdbx_strand_id
1 'polypeptide(L)'
;MPASPLIPAQNLAPGTETPITDLSESKVLTTGINTNQQWLIPHSARTRRATTNIAGFLLILLFIYTAVSKLSDLASFYTTLRQSPGSRPFAHILQYALPITELLIAALLAVGRQTKRNTGPERTPNPKPKNLTLLYSLIVMAGRVFTRRLGFIAAATLMLLFTFYIGYYLTFDKEQLPCSCGGVISGMTWTQHFFFNLFFTGLGIAGAVLEPSGGPGSKSRRRGT
;
A
#
# COMPACT_ATOMS: atom_id res chain seq x y z
N MET A 1 38.84 -16.00 -54.85
CA MET A 1 38.52 -17.38 -54.41
C MET A 1 39.00 -18.30 -55.52
N PRO A 2 39.61 -19.49 -55.26
CA PRO A 2 39.47 -20.38 -54.09
C PRO A 2 40.83 -20.61 -53.40
N ALA A 3 41.05 -21.35 -52.31
CA ALA A 3 40.26 -22.02 -51.29
C ALA A 3 41.21 -22.16 -50.08
N SER A 4 40.73 -21.92 -48.86
CA SER A 4 41.39 -22.42 -47.65
C SER A 4 41.10 -23.92 -47.51
N PRO A 5 42.00 -24.71 -46.89
CA PRO A 5 41.53 -25.48 -45.74
C PRO A 5 42.55 -25.71 -44.60
N LEU A 6 42.01 -25.63 -43.38
CA LEU A 6 42.16 -26.54 -42.22
C LEU A 6 43.47 -26.61 -41.41
N ILE A 7 43.33 -26.29 -40.11
CA ILE A 7 44.21 -26.54 -38.95
C ILE A 7 44.10 -28.03 -38.53
N PRO A 8 45.11 -28.67 -37.87
CA PRO A 8 45.03 -28.82 -36.40
C PRO A 8 46.37 -28.91 -35.61
N ALA A 9 46.32 -28.31 -34.40
CA ALA A 9 46.69 -28.87 -33.08
C ALA A 9 48.16 -29.13 -32.61
N GLN A 10 48.47 -28.53 -31.45
CA GLN A 10 49.30 -29.02 -30.30
C GLN A 10 50.84 -28.93 -30.44
N ASN A 11 51.66 -28.43 -29.49
CA ASN A 11 51.67 -28.63 -28.04
C ASN A 11 52.61 -27.66 -27.27
N LEU A 12 52.36 -27.57 -25.95
CA LEU A 12 53.28 -27.32 -24.81
C LEU A 12 53.64 -25.88 -24.33
N ALA A 13 53.07 -25.54 -23.16
CA ALA A 13 53.58 -24.61 -22.12
C ALA A 13 54.90 -25.18 -21.49
N PRO A 14 55.66 -24.49 -20.59
CA PRO A 14 55.17 -23.64 -19.49
C PRO A 14 55.97 -22.35 -19.17
N GLY A 15 55.25 -21.39 -18.56
CA GLY A 15 55.67 -20.53 -17.44
C GLY A 15 56.93 -19.69 -17.57
N THR A 16 56.80 -18.36 -17.53
CA THR A 16 56.91 -17.56 -16.30
C THR A 16 56.63 -16.10 -16.67
N GLU A 17 55.73 -15.47 -15.93
CA GLU A 17 55.11 -14.19 -16.22
C GLU A 17 56.10 -13.02 -16.18
N THR A 18 55.90 -12.09 -17.11
CA THR A 18 56.61 -10.83 -17.31
C THR A 18 56.18 -9.73 -16.32
N PRO A 19 57.02 -8.69 -16.12
CA PRO A 19 56.92 -7.74 -15.02
C PRO A 19 55.84 -6.68 -15.25
N ILE A 20 54.99 -6.44 -14.25
CA ILE A 20 54.00 -5.35 -14.30
C ILE A 20 54.60 -4.11 -13.65
N THR A 21 55.12 -3.24 -14.51
CA THR A 21 55.18 -1.79 -14.28
C THR A 21 53.76 -1.23 -14.30
N ASP A 22 53.34 -0.56 -13.23
CA ASP A 22 52.64 0.74 -13.22
C ASP A 22 51.75 0.87 -11.98
N LEU A 23 52.29 1.52 -10.95
CA LEU A 23 51.56 1.91 -9.74
C LEU A 23 50.86 3.25 -10.01
N SER A 24 49.80 3.25 -10.83
CA SER A 24 49.01 4.45 -11.13
C SER A 24 47.49 4.30 -10.91
N GLU A 25 47.02 3.28 -10.19
CA GLU A 25 45.59 3.09 -9.88
C GLU A 25 45.25 2.83 -8.39
N SER A 26 45.90 3.50 -7.43
CA SER A 26 45.43 3.51 -6.03
C SER A 26 44.33 4.56 -5.74
N LYS A 27 43.53 4.93 -6.76
CA LYS A 27 42.40 5.86 -6.65
C LYS A 27 41.03 5.17 -6.69
N VAL A 28 40.91 3.91 -6.27
CA VAL A 28 39.60 3.23 -6.17
C VAL A 28 39.49 2.36 -4.92
N LEU A 29 39.84 2.90 -3.74
CA LEU A 29 39.46 2.22 -2.49
C LEU A 29 39.29 3.16 -1.29
N THR A 30 38.55 4.25 -1.46
CA THR A 30 37.94 4.98 -0.34
C THR A 30 36.63 5.64 -0.80
N THR A 31 35.68 4.84 -1.27
CA THR A 31 34.27 5.28 -1.23
C THR A 31 33.81 5.21 0.21
N GLY A 32 33.85 6.37 0.87
CA GLY A 32 33.43 6.54 2.25
C GLY A 32 32.02 5.98 2.46
N ILE A 33 31.91 5.07 3.42
CA ILE A 33 30.62 4.69 3.99
C ILE A 33 30.13 5.92 4.76
N ASN A 34 29.23 6.68 4.15
CA ASN A 34 28.54 7.78 4.80
C ASN A 34 27.51 7.20 5.76
N THR A 35 27.70 7.42 7.06
CA THR A 35 26.85 6.93 8.15
C THR A 35 25.43 7.50 8.19
N ASN A 36 25.00 8.26 7.18
CA ASN A 36 23.60 8.71 7.00
C ASN A 36 22.74 7.79 6.11
N GLN A 37 23.26 6.64 5.67
CA GLN A 37 22.60 5.79 4.67
C GLN A 37 21.77 4.63 5.23
N GLN A 38 21.56 4.54 6.55
CA GLN A 38 20.79 3.45 7.16
C GLN A 38 19.29 3.44 6.73
N TRP A 39 18.76 4.54 6.21
CA TRP A 39 17.41 4.62 5.62
C TRP A 39 17.33 4.20 4.14
N LEU A 40 18.42 3.73 3.54
CA LEU A 40 18.50 3.38 2.12
C LEU A 40 18.33 1.90 1.86
N ILE A 41 17.11 1.39 2.04
CA ILE A 41 16.62 0.44 1.06
C ILE A 41 15.97 1.31 -0.02
N PRO A 42 16.58 1.49 -1.22
CA PRO A 42 15.86 2.06 -2.34
C PRO A 42 14.77 1.06 -2.70
N HIS A 43 13.60 1.17 -2.07
CA HIS A 43 12.43 0.47 -2.55
C HIS A 43 12.23 0.96 -3.98
N SER A 44 12.58 0.11 -4.94
CA SER A 44 12.39 0.39 -6.34
C SER A 44 10.96 0.89 -6.52
N ALA A 45 10.74 1.90 -7.35
CA ALA A 45 9.40 2.44 -7.58
C ALA A 45 8.38 1.33 -7.95
N ARG A 46 8.88 0.20 -8.48
CA ARG A 46 8.15 -1.05 -8.70
C ARG A 46 7.70 -1.73 -7.40
N THR A 47 8.60 -1.93 -6.43
CA THR A 47 8.28 -2.52 -5.13
C THR A 47 7.26 -1.68 -4.36
N ARG A 48 7.41 -0.35 -4.31
CA ARG A 48 6.45 0.54 -3.62
C ARG A 48 5.04 0.40 -4.18
N ARG A 49 4.92 0.39 -5.52
CA ARG A 49 3.64 0.20 -6.22
C ARG A 49 3.05 -1.18 -6.00
N ALA A 50 3.88 -2.23 -5.98
CA ALA A 50 3.43 -3.58 -5.69
C ALA A 50 2.84 -3.65 -4.27
N THR A 51 3.56 -3.11 -3.27
CA THR A 51 3.11 -3.08 -1.88
C THR A 51 1.79 -2.33 -1.72
N THR A 52 1.65 -1.11 -2.24
CA THR A 52 0.38 -0.35 -2.12
C THR A 52 -0.77 -1.02 -2.88
N ASN A 53 -0.50 -1.71 -3.99
CA ASN A 53 -1.55 -2.45 -4.70
C ASN A 53 -1.98 -3.71 -3.94
N ILE A 54 -1.05 -4.47 -3.39
CA ILE A 54 -1.36 -5.68 -2.61
C ILE A 54 -2.11 -5.28 -1.33
N ALA A 55 -1.56 -4.35 -0.56
CA ALA A 55 -2.19 -3.84 0.67
C ALA A 55 -3.60 -3.32 0.40
N GLY A 56 -3.77 -2.51 -0.66
CA GLY A 56 -5.09 -2.00 -1.02
C GLY A 56 -6.07 -3.08 -1.43
N PHE A 57 -5.62 -4.16 -2.10
CA PHE A 57 -6.50 -5.26 -2.49
C PHE A 57 -7.00 -6.02 -1.26
N LEU A 58 -6.08 -6.37 -0.36
CA LEU A 58 -6.39 -7.10 0.86
C LEU A 58 -7.33 -6.30 1.77
N LEU A 59 -7.11 -4.99 1.91
CA LEU A 59 -7.99 -4.11 2.67
C LEU A 59 -9.38 -4.02 2.03
N ILE A 60 -9.48 -3.81 0.71
CA ILE A 60 -10.79 -3.78 0.02
C ILE A 60 -11.56 -5.08 0.26
N LEU A 61 -10.92 -6.23 0.06
CA LEU A 61 -11.53 -7.53 0.26
C LEU A 61 -12.04 -7.66 1.71
N LEU A 62 -11.20 -7.31 2.69
CA LEU A 62 -11.56 -7.35 4.09
C LEU A 62 -12.78 -6.47 4.40
N PHE A 63 -12.74 -5.20 4.02
CA PHE A 63 -13.81 -4.24 4.32
C PHE A 63 -15.13 -4.59 3.63
N ILE A 64 -15.10 -5.08 2.39
CA ILE A 64 -16.30 -5.58 1.71
C ILE A 64 -16.84 -6.80 2.45
N TYR A 65 -15.98 -7.75 2.79
CA TYR A 65 -16.38 -8.97 3.49
C TYR A 65 -17.06 -8.64 4.84
N THR A 66 -16.44 -7.78 5.66
CA THR A 66 -16.97 -7.41 6.98
C THR A 66 -18.27 -6.61 6.87
N ALA A 67 -18.41 -5.78 5.85
CA ALA A 67 -19.63 -5.01 5.64
C ALA A 67 -20.77 -5.95 5.24
N VAL A 68 -20.54 -6.79 4.24
CA VAL A 68 -21.53 -7.75 3.74
C VAL A 68 -21.97 -8.70 4.85
N SER A 69 -21.05 -9.22 5.67
CA SER A 69 -21.43 -10.14 6.76
C SER A 69 -22.30 -9.48 7.84
N LYS A 70 -22.17 -8.16 8.05
CA LYS A 70 -23.03 -7.39 8.96
C LYS A 70 -24.36 -7.03 8.34
N LEU A 71 -24.35 -6.71 7.04
CA LEU A 71 -25.55 -6.39 6.26
C LEU A 71 -26.44 -7.62 6.04
N SER A 72 -25.86 -8.81 5.90
CA SER A 72 -26.61 -10.06 5.69
C SER A 72 -27.43 -10.49 6.90
N ASP A 73 -27.01 -10.13 8.11
CA ASP A 73 -27.74 -10.43 9.35
C ASP A 73 -27.66 -9.25 10.33
N LEU A 74 -28.34 -8.17 9.95
CA LEU A 74 -28.42 -6.93 10.74
C LEU A 74 -29.04 -7.15 12.12
N ALA A 75 -29.95 -8.12 12.28
CA ALA A 75 -30.62 -8.40 13.55
C ALA A 75 -29.65 -9.00 14.58
N SER A 76 -28.89 -10.00 14.19
CA SER A 76 -27.84 -10.58 15.05
C SER A 76 -26.73 -9.56 15.33
N PHE A 77 -26.38 -8.72 14.35
CA PHE A 77 -25.42 -7.65 14.58
C PHE A 77 -25.90 -6.63 15.61
N TYR A 78 -27.16 -6.20 15.54
CA TYR A 78 -27.77 -5.28 16.51
C TYR A 78 -27.74 -5.83 17.94
N THR A 79 -28.12 -7.10 18.13
CA THR A 79 -28.11 -7.72 19.45
C THR A 79 -26.69 -7.82 20.02
N THR A 80 -25.71 -8.15 19.18
CA THR A 80 -24.29 -8.19 19.56
C THR A 80 -23.77 -6.80 19.93
N LEU A 81 -24.14 -5.76 19.17
CA LEU A 81 -23.79 -4.36 19.49
C LEU A 81 -24.35 -3.89 20.82
N ARG A 82 -25.53 -4.37 21.24
CA ARG A 82 -26.10 -4.04 22.55
C ARG A 82 -25.43 -4.77 23.70
N GLN A 83 -24.85 -5.94 23.44
CA GLN A 83 -24.09 -6.69 24.45
C GLN A 83 -22.70 -6.11 24.64
N SER A 84 -22.12 -5.52 23.59
CA SER A 84 -20.83 -4.85 23.64
C SER A 84 -20.84 -3.67 24.64
N PRO A 85 -19.82 -3.56 25.52
CA PRO A 85 -19.75 -2.47 26.49
C PRO A 85 -19.69 -1.08 25.83
N GLY A 86 -20.47 -0.14 26.35
CA GLY A 86 -20.49 1.26 25.91
C GLY A 86 -21.29 1.57 24.64
N SER A 87 -21.61 0.56 23.81
CA SER A 87 -22.33 0.77 22.53
C SER A 87 -23.86 0.69 22.63
N ARG A 88 -24.40 0.30 23.79
CA ARG A 88 -25.86 0.18 24.05
C ARG A 88 -26.70 1.38 23.57
N PRO A 89 -26.42 2.64 23.98
CA PRO A 89 -27.25 3.78 23.57
C PRO A 89 -27.12 4.10 22.08
N PHE A 90 -26.00 3.72 21.47
CA PHE A 90 -25.67 4.02 20.07
C PHE A 90 -25.97 2.86 19.12
N ALA A 91 -26.44 1.71 19.61
CA ALA A 91 -26.58 0.48 18.83
C ALA A 91 -27.43 0.66 17.57
N HIS A 92 -28.52 1.43 17.65
CA HIS A 92 -29.38 1.75 16.50
C HIS A 92 -28.68 2.56 15.40
N ILE A 93 -27.73 3.42 15.77
CA ILE A 93 -26.96 4.22 14.81
C ILE A 93 -25.79 3.38 14.28
N LEU A 94 -25.06 2.72 15.18
CA LEU A 94 -23.88 1.91 14.86
C LEU A 94 -24.18 0.72 13.96
N GLN A 95 -25.37 0.12 14.05
CA GLN A 95 -25.74 -1.02 13.20
C GLN A 95 -25.68 -0.70 11.70
N TYR A 96 -25.96 0.55 11.32
CA TYR A 96 -25.88 1.01 9.93
C TYR A 96 -24.59 1.78 9.67
N ALA A 97 -24.16 2.62 10.61
CA ALA A 97 -22.98 3.44 10.44
C ALA A 97 -21.71 2.61 10.23
N LEU A 98 -21.56 1.47 10.94
CA LEU A 98 -20.37 0.62 10.83
C LEU A 98 -20.26 -0.02 9.42
N PRO A 99 -21.26 -0.80 8.91
CA PRO A 99 -21.17 -1.38 7.57
C PRO A 99 -21.07 -0.32 6.45
N ILE A 100 -21.76 0.81 6.59
CA ILE A 100 -21.69 1.91 5.61
C ILE A 100 -20.28 2.50 5.57
N THR A 101 -19.67 2.73 6.74
CA THR A 101 -18.29 3.24 6.81
C THR A 101 -17.31 2.25 6.19
N GLU A 102 -17.50 0.95 6.43
CA GLU A 102 -16.68 -0.10 5.83
C GLU A 102 -16.78 -0.11 4.29
N LEU A 103 -17.99 -0.01 3.72
CA LEU A 103 -18.19 0.12 2.27
C LEU A 103 -17.60 1.42 1.71
N LEU A 104 -17.74 2.53 2.44
CA LEU A 104 -17.19 3.82 2.03
C LEU A 104 -15.65 3.76 1.95
N ILE A 105 -15.00 3.16 2.94
CA ILE A 105 -13.55 2.94 2.94
C ILE A 105 -13.16 2.03 1.76
N ALA A 106 -13.87 0.92 1.54
CA ALA A 106 -13.60 0.03 0.42
C ALA A 106 -13.72 0.75 -0.94
N ALA A 107 -14.76 1.57 -1.13
CA ALA A 107 -14.95 2.38 -2.32
C ALA A 107 -13.82 3.39 -2.50
N LEU A 108 -13.41 4.06 -1.43
CA LEU A 108 -12.33 5.05 -1.43
C LEU A 108 -10.99 4.43 -1.85
N LEU A 109 -10.67 3.22 -1.37
CA LEU A 109 -9.49 2.47 -1.82
C LEU A 109 -9.63 1.98 -3.27
N ALA A 110 -10.84 1.59 -3.72
CA ALA A 110 -11.07 1.06 -5.06
C ALA A 110 -10.90 2.11 -6.16
N VAL A 111 -11.35 3.35 -5.94
CA VAL A 111 -11.25 4.47 -6.91
C VAL A 111 -9.78 4.79 -7.25
N GLY A 112 -8.86 4.58 -6.30
CA GLY A 112 -7.41 4.77 -6.49
C GLY A 112 -6.69 3.71 -7.32
N ARG A 113 -7.35 2.59 -7.68
CA ARG A 113 -6.72 1.42 -8.33
C ARG A 113 -6.74 1.44 -9.86
N GLN A 114 -6.70 2.61 -10.50
CA GLN A 114 -6.70 2.67 -11.95
C GLN A 114 -5.34 2.21 -12.50
N THR A 115 -5.22 0.89 -12.67
CA THR A 115 -4.40 0.23 -13.70
C THR A 115 -4.40 1.11 -14.92
N LYS A 116 -3.21 1.41 -15.47
CA LYS A 116 -3.06 2.14 -16.73
C LYS A 116 -4.15 1.69 -17.69
N ARG A 117 -5.19 2.50 -17.86
CA ARG A 117 -6.14 2.27 -18.93
C ARG A 117 -5.30 2.51 -20.17
N ASN A 118 -4.95 1.43 -20.87
CA ASN A 118 -4.39 1.48 -22.21
C ASN A 118 -5.46 2.16 -23.07
N THR A 119 -5.49 3.48 -22.98
CA THR A 119 -6.19 4.34 -23.91
C THR A 119 -5.32 4.27 -25.15
N GLY A 120 -5.62 3.29 -26.01
CA GLY A 120 -5.23 3.38 -27.42
C GLY A 120 -5.66 4.75 -27.92
N PRO A 121 -4.90 5.37 -28.83
CA PRO A 121 -5.12 6.76 -29.23
C PRO A 121 -6.57 6.94 -29.71
N GLU A 122 -7.40 7.56 -28.88
CA GLU A 122 -8.77 7.87 -29.23
C GLU A 122 -8.72 9.01 -30.24
N ARG A 123 -8.93 8.68 -31.51
CA ARG A 123 -9.01 9.63 -32.62
C ARG A 123 -10.36 10.34 -32.51
N THR A 124 -10.51 11.23 -31.54
CA THR A 124 -11.71 12.09 -31.44
C THR A 124 -11.73 13.03 -32.65
N PRO A 125 -12.84 13.13 -33.40
CA PRO A 125 -12.94 13.96 -34.61
C PRO A 125 -12.90 15.48 -34.33
N ASN A 126 -12.81 15.91 -33.07
CA ASN A 126 -12.62 17.32 -32.72
C ASN A 126 -11.52 17.46 -31.64
N PRO A 127 -10.34 18.01 -31.96
CA PRO A 127 -9.26 18.15 -31.00
C PRO A 127 -9.65 19.19 -29.95
N LYS A 128 -9.96 18.75 -28.72
CA LYS A 128 -10.10 19.65 -27.57
C LYS A 128 -8.80 20.46 -27.41
N PRO A 129 -8.87 21.75 -27.04
CA PRO A 129 -7.68 22.56 -26.89
C PRO A 129 -6.76 21.94 -25.81
N LYS A 130 -5.46 21.86 -26.12
CA LYS A 130 -4.48 21.03 -25.37
C LYS A 130 -4.40 21.38 -23.87
N ASN A 131 -4.64 22.64 -23.52
CA ASN A 131 -4.71 23.15 -22.14
C ASN A 131 -5.90 22.59 -21.34
N LEU A 132 -7.06 22.39 -21.98
CA LEU A 132 -8.26 21.87 -21.33
C LEU A 132 -8.14 20.37 -21.02
N THR A 133 -7.55 19.60 -21.94
CA THR A 133 -7.27 18.17 -21.74
C THR A 133 -6.20 17.94 -20.65
N LEU A 134 -5.16 18.78 -20.62
CA LEU A 134 -4.15 18.74 -19.55
C LEU A 134 -4.76 19.07 -18.19
N LEU A 135 -5.52 20.17 -18.09
CA LEU A 135 -6.20 20.58 -16.86
C LEU A 135 -7.14 19.49 -16.33
N TYR A 136 -7.95 18.89 -17.20
CA TYR A 136 -8.83 17.78 -16.83
C TYR A 136 -8.05 16.56 -16.33
N SER A 137 -6.97 16.16 -17.01
CA SER A 137 -6.13 15.05 -16.58
C SER A 137 -5.44 15.31 -15.24
N LEU A 138 -4.99 16.55 -14.97
CA LEU A 138 -4.32 16.92 -13.72
C LEU A 138 -5.30 16.91 -12.54
N ILE A 139 -6.51 17.45 -12.71
CA ILE A 139 -7.57 17.43 -11.69
C ILE A 139 -7.97 15.99 -11.37
N VAL A 140 -8.18 15.17 -12.40
CA VAL A 140 -8.54 13.75 -12.23
C VAL A 140 -7.39 12.96 -11.57
N MET A 141 -6.13 13.22 -11.93
CA MET A 141 -4.97 12.54 -11.33
C MET A 141 -4.72 12.99 -9.88
N ALA A 142 -4.84 14.28 -9.58
CA ALA A 142 -4.71 14.80 -8.21
C ALA A 142 -5.85 14.30 -7.30
N GLY A 143 -7.09 14.31 -7.79
CA GLY A 143 -8.25 13.76 -7.08
C GLY A 143 -8.10 12.26 -6.79
N ARG A 144 -7.50 11.49 -7.71
CA ARG A 144 -7.24 10.04 -7.55
C ARG A 144 -6.17 9.72 -6.51
N VAL A 145 -5.08 10.49 -6.46
CA VAL A 145 -4.02 10.29 -5.45
C VAL A 145 -4.53 10.66 -4.06
N PHE A 146 -5.29 11.75 -3.96
CA PHE A 146 -5.89 12.18 -2.70
C PHE A 146 -6.88 11.15 -2.15
N THR A 147 -7.79 10.65 -3.01
CA THR A 147 -8.77 9.62 -2.62
C THR A 147 -8.10 8.33 -2.15
N ARG A 148 -7.08 7.84 -2.86
CA ARG A 148 -6.41 6.59 -2.47
C ARG A 148 -5.69 6.68 -1.13
N ARG A 149 -4.95 7.77 -0.90
CA ARG A 149 -4.21 7.96 0.36
C ARG A 149 -5.17 8.15 1.53
N LEU A 150 -6.25 8.91 1.33
CA LEU A 150 -7.31 9.05 2.32
C LEU A 150 -7.94 7.69 2.64
N GLY A 151 -8.14 6.83 1.65
CA GLY A 151 -8.60 5.45 1.85
C GLY A 151 -7.71 4.65 2.80
N PHE A 152 -6.40 4.66 2.57
CA PHE A 152 -5.45 3.97 3.47
C PHE A 152 -5.45 4.56 4.89
N ILE A 153 -5.49 5.89 5.01
CA ILE A 153 -5.53 6.56 6.32
C ILE A 153 -6.83 6.22 7.06
N ALA A 154 -7.98 6.27 6.39
CA ALA A 154 -9.27 5.95 6.97
C ALA A 154 -9.34 4.48 7.41
N ALA A 155 -8.86 3.55 6.56
CA ALA A 155 -8.73 2.14 6.88
C ALA A 155 -7.86 1.90 8.12
N ALA A 156 -6.66 2.49 8.16
CA ALA A 156 -5.74 2.37 9.29
C ALA A 156 -6.35 2.95 10.57
N THR A 157 -7.04 4.09 10.47
CA THR A 157 -7.67 4.76 11.60
C THR A 157 -8.78 3.91 12.19
N LEU A 158 -9.68 3.37 11.35
CA LEU A 158 -10.77 2.51 11.84
C LEU A 158 -10.22 1.22 12.48
N MET A 159 -9.26 0.57 11.83
CA MET A 159 -8.63 -0.64 12.37
C MET A 159 -7.91 -0.37 13.70
N LEU A 160 -7.20 0.76 13.80
CA LEU A 160 -6.50 1.18 15.02
C LEU A 160 -7.46 1.52 16.16
N LEU A 161 -8.56 2.23 15.89
CA LEU A 161 -9.61 2.49 16.88
C LEU A 161 -10.20 1.18 17.43
N PHE A 162 -10.52 0.23 16.55
CA PHE A 162 -11.03 -1.08 16.95
C PHE A 162 -9.98 -1.91 17.71
N THR A 163 -8.70 -1.82 17.31
CA THR A 163 -7.58 -2.46 18.01
C THR A 163 -7.39 -1.92 19.42
N PHE A 164 -7.45 -0.60 19.60
CA PHE A 164 -7.38 0.03 20.91
C PHE A 164 -8.56 -0.34 21.79
N TYR A 165 -9.77 -0.37 21.22
CA TYR A 165 -10.97 -0.83 21.93
C TYR A 165 -10.79 -2.25 22.49
N ILE A 166 -10.40 -3.21 21.66
CA ILE A 166 -10.15 -4.60 22.12
C ILE A 166 -9.00 -4.66 23.12
N GLY A 167 -7.90 -3.96 22.85
CA GLY A 167 -6.70 -3.96 23.72
C GLY A 167 -6.99 -3.43 25.13
N TYR A 168 -7.85 -2.42 25.24
CA TYR A 168 -8.32 -1.89 26.53
C TYR A 168 -9.04 -2.98 27.34
N TYR A 169 -10.04 -3.65 26.76
CA TYR A 169 -10.80 -4.69 27.49
C TYR A 169 -9.96 -5.95 27.78
N LEU A 170 -8.97 -6.29 26.94
CA LEU A 170 -8.04 -7.39 27.23
C LEU A 170 -7.13 -7.13 28.43
N THR A 171 -6.82 -5.87 28.72
CA THR A 171 -5.86 -5.47 29.76
C THR A 171 -6.54 -5.09 31.07
N PHE A 172 -7.68 -4.41 31.03
CA PHE A 172 -8.35 -3.88 32.22
C PHE A 172 -9.59 -4.68 32.64
N ASP A 173 -10.41 -5.16 31.69
CA ASP A 173 -11.76 -5.68 31.99
C ASP A 173 -12.08 -6.96 31.20
N LYS A 174 -11.39 -8.05 31.53
CA LYS A 174 -11.56 -9.35 30.84
C LYS A 174 -12.95 -9.98 31.03
N GLU A 175 -13.68 -9.58 32.06
CA GLU A 175 -15.03 -10.10 32.34
C GLU A 175 -16.11 -9.45 31.47
N GLN A 176 -15.82 -8.32 30.83
CA GLN A 176 -16.73 -7.60 29.94
C GLN A 176 -16.17 -7.55 28.52
N LEU A 177 -15.67 -8.68 28.01
CA LEU A 177 -15.27 -8.74 26.61
C LEU A 177 -16.48 -8.46 25.72
N PRO A 178 -16.34 -7.59 24.69
CA PRO A 178 -17.40 -7.39 23.72
C PRO A 178 -17.77 -8.74 23.09
N CYS A 179 -19.02 -8.95 22.69
CA CYS A 179 -19.36 -10.16 21.92
C CYS A 179 -18.86 -10.00 20.48
N SER A 180 -18.42 -11.08 19.83
CA SER A 180 -17.80 -10.99 18.49
C SER A 180 -18.86 -10.66 17.45
N CYS A 181 -18.81 -9.43 16.92
CA CYS A 181 -19.74 -8.92 15.94
C CYS A 181 -19.47 -9.48 14.52
N GLY A 182 -19.97 -10.71 14.25
CA GLY A 182 -20.44 -11.12 12.92
C GLY A 182 -19.48 -11.93 12.02
N GLY A 183 -20.07 -12.91 11.31
CA GLY A 183 -19.46 -13.64 10.19
C GLY A 183 -18.50 -14.78 10.59
N VAL A 184 -17.72 -15.29 9.62
CA VAL A 184 -16.72 -16.37 9.82
C VAL A 184 -15.64 -15.96 10.84
N ILE A 185 -15.45 -14.66 11.05
CA ILE A 185 -14.50 -14.13 12.03
C ILE A 185 -14.97 -14.36 13.48
N SER A 186 -16.24 -14.71 13.73
CA SER A 186 -16.70 -15.14 15.06
C SER A 186 -16.04 -16.43 15.56
N GLY A 187 -15.43 -17.21 14.66
CA GLY A 187 -14.67 -18.42 15.01
C GLY A 187 -13.26 -18.16 15.53
N MET A 188 -12.84 -16.90 15.65
CA MET A 188 -11.50 -16.49 16.08
C MET A 188 -11.50 -15.98 17.52
N THR A 189 -10.45 -16.26 18.29
CA THR A 189 -10.30 -15.74 19.66
C THR A 189 -9.99 -14.25 19.67
N TRP A 190 -10.33 -13.53 20.75
CA TRP A 190 -10.07 -12.09 20.89
C TRP A 190 -8.61 -11.69 20.68
N THR A 191 -7.68 -12.53 21.16
CA THR A 191 -6.24 -12.33 20.94
C THR A 191 -5.89 -12.42 19.45
N GLN A 192 -6.45 -13.39 18.74
CA GLN A 192 -6.24 -13.52 17.30
C GLN A 192 -6.87 -12.35 16.53
N HIS A 193 -8.05 -11.89 16.92
CA HIS A 193 -8.66 -10.66 16.36
C HIS A 193 -7.77 -9.44 16.54
N PHE A 194 -7.15 -9.29 17.72
CA PHE A 194 -6.22 -8.20 18.01
C PHE A 194 -5.02 -8.21 17.04
N PHE A 195 -4.35 -9.36 16.88
CA PHE A 195 -3.22 -9.49 15.95
C PHE A 195 -3.65 -9.32 14.49
N PHE A 196 -4.83 -9.83 14.13
CA PHE A 196 -5.41 -9.64 12.81
C PHE A 196 -5.58 -8.14 12.49
N ASN A 197 -6.20 -7.38 13.38
CA ASN A 197 -6.38 -5.93 13.18
C ASN A 197 -5.04 -5.18 13.15
N LEU A 198 -4.05 -5.59 13.97
CA LEU A 198 -2.72 -4.99 13.97
C LEU A 198 -2.01 -5.20 12.62
N PHE A 199 -2.12 -6.40 12.04
CA PHE A 199 -1.59 -6.70 10.71
C PHE A 199 -2.20 -5.78 9.63
N PHE A 200 -3.53 -5.66 9.59
CA PHE A 200 -4.20 -4.80 8.61
C PHE A 200 -3.98 -3.29 8.88
N THR A 201 -3.83 -2.89 10.14
CA THR A 201 -3.40 -1.54 10.51
C THR A 201 -2.02 -1.24 9.94
N GLY A 202 -1.07 -2.16 10.08
CA GLY A 202 0.27 -2.05 9.49
C GLY A 202 0.23 -1.92 7.96
N LEU A 203 -0.60 -2.72 7.28
CA LEU A 203 -0.81 -2.60 5.83
C LEU A 203 -1.39 -1.22 5.44
N GLY A 204 -2.35 -0.71 6.21
CA GLY A 204 -2.93 0.61 6.01
C GLY A 204 -1.90 1.73 6.15
N ILE A 205 -1.10 1.69 7.21
CA ILE A 205 -0.02 2.67 7.46
C ILE A 205 1.04 2.59 6.36
N ALA A 206 1.50 1.39 6.01
CA ALA A 206 2.47 1.19 4.93
C ALA A 206 1.91 1.73 3.59
N GLY A 207 0.64 1.48 3.30
CA GLY A 207 -0.06 2.03 2.14
C GLY A 207 -0.06 3.57 2.15
N ALA A 208 -0.42 4.19 3.27
CA ALA A 208 -0.51 5.64 3.43
C ALA A 208 0.86 6.37 3.35
N VAL A 209 1.92 5.73 3.85
CA VAL A 209 3.30 6.26 3.82
C VAL A 209 3.93 6.11 2.43
N LEU A 210 3.68 4.97 1.76
CA LEU A 210 4.22 4.73 0.43
C LEU A 210 3.47 5.50 -0.66
N GLU A 211 2.21 5.88 -0.43
CA GLU A 211 1.45 6.72 -1.36
C GLU A 211 1.96 8.17 -1.32
N PRO A 212 2.43 8.75 -2.43
CA PRO A 212 2.92 10.12 -2.47
C PRO A 212 1.82 11.10 -2.03
N SER A 213 2.19 12.06 -1.17
CA SER A 213 1.32 13.18 -0.83
C SER A 213 1.20 14.09 -2.05
N GLY A 214 0.20 13.89 -2.90
CA GLY A 214 -0.15 14.82 -3.97
C GLY A 214 -0.75 16.13 -3.41
N GLY A 215 -0.02 16.83 -2.56
CA GLY A 215 -0.41 18.14 -2.06
C GLY A 215 -0.10 19.22 -3.12
N PRO A 216 -1.05 20.10 -3.48
CA PRO A 216 -0.78 21.26 -4.31
C PRO A 216 0.01 22.29 -3.46
N GLY A 217 1.30 22.05 -3.24
CA GLY A 217 2.03 22.87 -2.26
C GLY A 217 3.56 22.83 -2.24
N SER A 218 4.24 22.06 -3.09
CA SER A 218 5.69 22.19 -3.22
C SER A 218 6.04 23.18 -4.33
N LYS A 219 5.89 24.48 -4.05
CA LYS A 219 6.62 25.51 -4.80
C LYS A 219 8.12 25.37 -4.50
N SER A 220 8.80 24.48 -5.23
CA SER A 220 10.26 24.55 -5.33
C SER A 220 10.63 25.63 -6.34
N ARG A 221 10.73 26.84 -5.81
CA ARG A 221 11.48 27.98 -6.37
C ARG A 221 12.92 27.55 -6.69
N ARG A 222 13.48 28.14 -7.77
CA ARG A 222 14.88 28.05 -8.31
C ARG A 222 15.03 27.00 -9.42
N ARG A 223 15.60 27.32 -10.59
CA ARG A 223 16.71 28.25 -10.83
C ARG A 223 16.61 28.86 -12.23
N GLY A 224 16.44 30.18 -12.29
CA GLY A 224 16.91 30.98 -13.40
C GLY A 224 18.23 31.58 -12.97
N THR A 225 19.28 31.23 -13.69
CA THR A 225 20.57 31.92 -13.90
C THR A 225 21.21 31.21 -15.08
#